data_AF-A0A9W9J6E2-F1
#
_entry.id   AF-A0A9W9J6E2-F1
#
_cell.length_a   1.000
_cell.length_b   1.000
_cell.length_c   1.000
_cell.angle_alpha   90.00
_cell.angle_beta   90.00
_cell.angle_gamma   90.00
#
_symmetry.space_group_name_H-M   'P 1'
#
loop_
_entity.id
_entity.type
_entity.pdbx_description
1 polymer ?
#
loop_
_entity_poly.entity_id
_entity_poly.type
_entity_poly.pdbx_seq_one_letter_code
_entity_poly.pdbx_strand_id
1 'polypeptide(L)'
;MSQQEALAQHSKAIYSESAQTYGDDGARHDSDDEPMVYRIPKDYATIARQERDSLLAECADPDSVILQSELHNYVPRRENDSADEYTKRYADTMMDMVCRGVRILNDMLTGDAMPDTFGTASGKVFDLGPESGSTKGEYREFKRWLWGVQGAEQIEVPEKWLKFEKPAEGKKINSNSILKLERRARNRSLVNLLPSFLRLELPHPN
;
A
#
# COMPACT_ATOMS: atom_id res chain seq x y z
N MET A 1 24.43 -45.78 25.71
CA MET A 1 23.49 -46.66 24.95
C MET A 1 22.14 -46.57 25.64
N SER A 2 20.97 -46.60 25.02
CA SER A 2 20.43 -46.33 23.68
C SER A 2 18.94 -46.72 23.74
N GLN A 3 18.12 -46.14 22.85
CA GLN A 3 16.78 -46.59 22.39
C GLN A 3 15.57 -46.20 23.26
N GLN A 4 14.67 -45.32 22.76
CA GLN A 4 13.54 -45.54 21.82
C GLN A 4 12.38 -46.26 22.54
N GLU A 5 11.09 -45.94 22.42
CA GLU A 5 10.24 -45.41 21.35
C GLU A 5 8.85 -45.17 22.01
N ALA A 6 8.09 -44.10 21.73
CA ALA A 6 7.17 -43.88 20.60
C ALA A 6 5.74 -43.70 21.13
N LEU A 7 5.14 -42.57 20.75
CA LEU A 7 3.74 -42.35 20.33
C LEU A 7 3.66 -40.83 20.07
N ALA A 8 3.93 -40.31 18.86
CA ALA A 8 3.00 -40.24 17.72
C ALA A 8 1.59 -39.83 18.18
N GLN A 9 0.93 -38.75 17.74
CA GLN A 9 0.96 -38.03 16.47
C GLN A 9 0.03 -36.80 16.59
N HIS A 10 0.10 -35.91 15.59
CA HIS A 10 -0.84 -34.81 15.28
C HIS A 10 -0.63 -33.45 15.94
N SER A 11 0.41 -32.75 15.49
CA SER A 11 0.33 -31.29 15.28
C SER A 11 0.56 -31.02 13.80
N LYS A 12 -0.56 -31.00 13.08
CA LYS A 12 -0.69 -30.71 11.66
C LYS A 12 0.04 -29.40 11.36
N ALA A 13 0.97 -29.48 10.41
CA ALA A 13 1.65 -28.34 9.83
C ALA A 13 0.64 -27.23 9.51
N ILE A 14 0.71 -26.12 10.24
CA ILE A 14 0.31 -24.83 9.69
C ILE A 14 1.61 -24.25 9.18
N TYR A 15 1.87 -24.49 7.89
CA TYR A 15 2.75 -23.65 7.12
C TYR A 15 2.26 -22.22 7.32
N SER A 16 2.91 -21.49 8.21
CA SER A 16 2.96 -20.04 8.08
C SER A 16 3.63 -19.80 6.74
N GLU A 17 2.84 -19.36 5.75
CA GLU A 17 3.37 -18.67 4.59
C GLU A 17 4.22 -17.54 5.13
N SER A 18 5.53 -17.80 5.14
CA SER A 18 6.55 -16.83 5.45
C SER A 18 6.25 -15.60 4.64
N ALA A 19 6.17 -14.44 5.31
CA ALA A 19 6.34 -13.16 4.66
C ALA A 19 7.53 -13.30 3.71
N GLN A 20 7.26 -13.33 2.40
CA GLN A 20 8.30 -13.29 1.40
C GLN A 20 8.99 -11.94 1.59
N THR A 21 10.10 -11.98 2.33
CA THR A 21 11.18 -11.01 2.22
C THR A 21 11.41 -10.82 0.73
N TYR A 22 11.04 -9.67 0.19
CA TYR A 22 11.09 -9.35 -1.25
C TYR A 22 12.55 -9.26 -1.72
N GLY A 23 13.23 -10.40 -1.77
CA GLY A 23 14.37 -10.64 -2.65
C GLY A 23 13.82 -11.19 -3.95
N ASP A 24 13.32 -10.31 -4.82
CA ASP A 24 13.01 -10.67 -6.20
C ASP A 24 14.34 -10.83 -6.94
N ASP A 25 14.86 -12.06 -6.93
CA ASP A 25 16.20 -12.46 -7.39
C ASP A 25 16.40 -12.41 -8.91
N GLY A 26 15.39 -11.97 -9.67
CA GLY A 26 15.46 -11.94 -11.13
C GLY A 26 15.11 -13.26 -11.81
N ALA A 27 14.87 -14.34 -11.05
CA ALA A 27 14.43 -15.60 -11.62
C ALA A 27 12.99 -15.48 -12.12
N ARG A 28 12.69 -16.20 -13.21
CA ARG A 28 11.32 -16.35 -13.69
C ARG A 28 10.50 -17.05 -12.61
N HIS A 29 9.38 -16.45 -12.26
CA HIS A 29 8.41 -17.06 -11.37
C HIS A 29 7.35 -17.78 -12.21
N ASP A 30 6.86 -18.92 -11.73
CA ASP A 30 5.84 -19.71 -12.42
C ASP A 30 4.53 -18.94 -12.71
N SER A 31 4.31 -17.81 -12.04
CA SER A 31 3.12 -16.96 -12.21
C SER A 31 3.35 -15.75 -13.11
N ASP A 32 4.54 -15.61 -13.72
CA ASP A 32 4.90 -14.41 -14.49
C ASP A 32 4.02 -14.20 -15.73
N ASP A 33 3.48 -15.28 -16.29
CA ASP A 33 2.56 -15.26 -17.43
C ASP A 33 1.08 -15.06 -17.02
N GLU A 34 0.77 -15.09 -15.72
CA GLU A 34 -0.59 -14.85 -15.22
C GLU A 34 -0.97 -13.36 -15.32
N PRO A 35 -2.26 -13.04 -15.54
CA PRO A 35 -2.72 -11.66 -15.56
C PRO A 35 -2.48 -10.97 -14.21
N MET A 36 -2.15 -9.69 -14.25
CA MET A 36 -1.95 -8.90 -13.04
C MET A 36 -3.27 -8.74 -12.26
N VAL A 37 -3.21 -9.00 -10.95
CA VAL A 37 -4.35 -8.84 -10.03
C VAL A 37 -4.20 -7.52 -9.29
N TYR A 38 -5.11 -6.58 -9.55
CA TYR A 38 -5.04 -5.21 -9.01
C TYR A 38 -5.66 -5.04 -7.65
N ARG A 39 -6.53 -5.97 -7.25
CA ARG A 39 -7.20 -5.94 -5.97
C ARG A 39 -7.25 -7.34 -5.39
N ILE A 40 -6.68 -7.49 -4.20
CA ILE A 40 -6.79 -8.71 -3.41
C ILE A 40 -7.76 -8.38 -2.27
N PRO A 41 -9.00 -8.90 -2.29
CA PRO A 41 -9.94 -8.69 -1.20
C PRO A 41 -9.33 -9.15 0.12
N LYS A 42 -9.41 -8.29 1.14
CA LYS A 42 -8.93 -8.59 2.48
C LYS A 42 -9.76 -7.81 3.49
N ASP A 43 -10.31 -8.51 4.47
CA ASP A 43 -11.15 -7.92 5.50
C ASP A 43 -10.28 -7.28 6.60
N TYR A 44 -9.68 -6.15 6.25
CA TYR A 44 -8.87 -5.38 7.17
C TYR A 44 -9.68 -4.86 8.36
N ALA A 45 -10.98 -4.64 8.21
CA ALA A 45 -11.86 -4.22 9.29
C ALA A 45 -11.93 -5.28 10.40
N THR A 46 -12.10 -6.56 10.03
CA THR A 46 -12.09 -7.66 11.00
C THR A 46 -10.70 -7.86 11.61
N ILE A 47 -9.64 -7.86 10.79
CA ILE A 47 -8.26 -8.04 11.26
C ILE A 47 -7.87 -6.94 12.25
N ALA A 48 -8.13 -5.67 11.93
CA ALA A 48 -7.79 -4.54 12.79
C ALA A 48 -8.55 -4.58 14.13
N ARG A 49 -9.82 -4.97 14.13
CA ARG A 49 -10.59 -5.10 15.38
C ARG A 49 -10.08 -6.24 16.24
N GLN A 50 -9.77 -7.40 15.65
CA GLN A 50 -9.19 -8.53 16.36
C GLN A 50 -7.82 -8.17 16.94
N GLU A 51 -6.97 -7.50 16.17
CA GLU A 51 -5.66 -7.04 16.64
C GLU A 51 -5.78 -6.06 17.81
N ARG A 52 -6.71 -5.10 17.72
CA ARG A 52 -6.99 -4.21 18.86
C ARG A 52 -7.41 -4.99 20.10
N ASP A 53 -8.37 -5.89 19.97
CA ASP A 53 -8.88 -6.68 21.09
C ASP A 53 -7.77 -7.52 21.74
N SER A 54 -6.88 -8.10 20.92
CA SER A 54 -5.67 -8.79 21.39
C SER A 54 -4.72 -7.86 22.14
N LEU A 55 -4.40 -6.68 21.61
CA LEU A 55 -3.52 -5.71 22.26
C LEU A 55 -4.09 -5.23 23.60
N LEU A 56 -5.39 -4.98 23.66
CA LEU A 56 -6.07 -4.60 24.90
C LEU A 56 -6.06 -5.74 25.93
N ALA A 57 -6.21 -6.99 25.49
CA ALA A 57 -6.09 -8.15 26.35
C ALA A 57 -4.67 -8.35 26.90
N GLU A 58 -3.65 -7.88 26.16
CA GLU A 58 -2.24 -7.83 26.56
C GLU A 58 -1.91 -6.58 27.42
N CYS A 59 -2.92 -5.88 27.91
CA CYS A 59 -2.80 -4.69 28.75
C CYS A 59 -2.14 -3.49 28.05
N ALA A 60 -2.23 -3.38 26.71
CA ALA A 60 -1.89 -2.15 26.02
C ALA A 60 -2.77 -0.99 26.51
N ASP A 61 -2.21 0.21 26.57
CA ASP A 61 -2.96 1.43 26.87
C ASP A 61 -4.03 1.65 25.78
N PRO A 62 -5.33 1.79 26.12
CA PRO A 62 -6.37 2.07 25.15
C PRO A 62 -6.10 3.31 24.28
N ASP A 63 -5.41 4.32 24.81
CA ASP A 63 -5.06 5.53 24.05
C ASP A 63 -3.86 5.32 23.11
N SER A 64 -3.18 4.18 23.21
CA SER A 64 -2.06 3.79 22.36
C SER A 64 -2.47 2.95 21.14
N VAL A 65 -3.74 2.56 21.02
CA VAL A 65 -4.25 1.76 19.89
C VAL A 65 -5.57 2.33 19.39
N ILE A 66 -5.55 2.90 18.18
CA ILE A 66 -6.74 3.52 17.57
C ILE A 66 -7.07 2.88 16.24
N LEU A 67 -8.35 2.81 15.90
CA LEU A 67 -8.78 2.44 14.56
C LEU A 67 -8.68 3.65 13.63
N GLN A 68 -8.34 3.43 12.37
CA GLN A 68 -8.26 4.49 11.38
C GLN A 68 -9.62 5.20 11.21
N SER A 69 -10.73 4.47 11.33
CA SER A 69 -12.07 5.06 11.36
C SER A 69 -12.29 6.02 12.52
N GLU A 70 -11.53 5.96 13.61
CA GLU A 70 -11.65 6.82 14.79
C GLU A 70 -10.83 8.12 14.68
N LEU A 71 -9.95 8.25 13.67
CA LEU A 71 -9.09 9.43 13.49
C LEU A 71 -9.87 10.75 13.38
N HIS A 72 -11.09 10.72 12.86
CA HIS A 72 -11.94 11.91 12.76
C HIS A 72 -12.32 12.50 14.13
N ASN A 73 -12.28 11.71 15.21
CA ASN A 73 -12.50 12.19 16.58
C ASN A 73 -11.34 13.07 17.06
N TYR A 74 -10.13 12.84 16.56
CA TYR A 74 -8.93 13.57 16.93
C TYR A 74 -8.67 14.76 16.00
N VAL A 75 -9.16 14.69 14.76
CA VAL A 75 -9.06 15.77 13.77
C VAL A 75 -10.45 16.15 13.26
N PRO A 76 -11.27 16.82 14.09
CA PRO A 76 -12.59 17.27 13.67
C PRO A 76 -12.46 18.30 12.55
N ARG A 77 -13.35 18.18 11.56
CA ARG A 77 -13.44 19.14 10.45
C ARG A 77 -14.07 20.43 10.94
N ARG A 78 -13.45 21.57 10.63
CA ARG A 78 -13.94 22.91 10.98
C ARG A 78 -14.71 23.49 9.80
N GLU A 79 -15.71 24.34 10.06
CA GLU A 79 -16.62 24.88 9.03
C GLU A 79 -15.90 25.62 7.90
N ASN A 80 -14.77 26.26 8.18
CA ASN A 80 -14.01 27.07 7.22
C ASN A 80 -12.73 26.41 6.71
N ASP A 81 -12.54 25.11 6.94
CA ASP A 81 -11.33 24.44 6.44
C ASP A 81 -11.37 24.29 4.92
N SER A 82 -10.32 24.80 4.27
CA SER A 82 -9.98 24.31 2.95
C SER A 82 -9.60 22.82 3.01
N ALA A 83 -9.72 22.13 1.87
CA ALA A 83 -9.34 20.73 1.78
C ALA A 83 -7.85 20.51 2.11
N ASP A 84 -6.99 21.46 1.74
CA ASP A 84 -5.54 21.40 1.97
C ASP A 84 -5.20 21.61 3.45
N GLU A 85 -5.85 22.55 4.12
CA GLU A 85 -5.66 22.77 5.56
C GLU A 85 -6.13 21.57 6.39
N TYR A 86 -7.29 20.99 6.03
CA TYR A 86 -7.76 19.77 6.68
C TYR A 86 -6.79 18.61 6.46
N THR A 87 -6.35 18.41 5.22
CA THR A 87 -5.38 17.38 4.82
C THR A 87 -4.08 17.51 5.60
N LYS A 88 -3.54 18.73 5.70
CA LYS A 88 -2.31 19.00 6.43
C LYS A 88 -2.46 18.65 7.91
N ARG A 89 -3.51 19.13 8.59
CA ARG A 89 -3.73 18.81 10.01
C ARG A 89 -3.94 17.33 10.23
N TYR A 90 -4.68 16.67 9.34
CA TYR A 90 -4.88 15.23 9.41
C TYR A 90 -3.54 14.47 9.35
N ALA A 91 -2.66 14.84 8.41
CA ALA A 91 -1.33 14.26 8.30
C ALA A 91 -0.44 14.58 9.53
N ASP A 92 -0.41 15.84 9.96
CA ASP A 92 0.38 16.29 11.11
C ASP A 92 -0.04 15.56 12.40
N THR A 93 -1.34 15.40 12.64
CA THR A 93 -1.86 14.67 13.82
C THR A 93 -1.54 13.19 13.76
N MET A 94 -1.71 12.53 12.61
CA MET A 94 -1.32 11.12 12.48
C MET A 94 0.18 10.93 12.74
N MET A 95 1.03 11.81 12.20
CA MET A 95 2.47 11.73 12.40
C MET A 95 2.84 11.91 13.88
N ASP A 96 2.26 12.91 14.55
CA ASP A 96 2.47 13.14 15.99
C ASP A 96 2.03 11.92 16.83
N MET A 97 0.89 11.31 16.52
CA MET A 97 0.44 10.06 17.16
C MET A 97 1.44 8.92 16.98
N VAL A 98 1.89 8.69 15.74
CA VAL A 98 2.88 7.62 15.45
C VAL A 98 4.20 7.91 16.16
N CYS A 99 4.67 9.15 16.19
CA CYS A 99 5.87 9.55 16.93
C CYS A 99 5.75 9.32 18.44
N ARG A 100 4.53 9.35 19.00
CA ARG A 100 4.24 9.03 20.40
C ARG A 100 4.06 7.52 20.65
N GLY A 101 4.16 6.69 19.62
CA GLY A 101 4.01 5.24 19.71
C GLY A 101 2.57 4.74 19.60
N VAL A 102 1.63 5.58 19.16
CA VAL A 102 0.24 5.15 18.92
C VAL A 102 0.19 4.25 17.68
N ARG A 103 -0.39 3.06 17.84
CA ARG A 103 -0.68 2.14 16.75
C ARG A 103 -2.01 2.51 16.10
N ILE A 104 -1.95 2.91 14.83
CA ILE A 104 -3.14 3.24 14.02
C ILE A 104 -3.47 2.02 13.17
N LEU A 105 -4.51 1.28 13.52
CA LEU A 105 -4.93 0.06 12.85
C LEU A 105 -5.92 0.37 11.72
N ASN A 106 -5.63 -0.10 10.52
CA ASN A 106 -6.43 0.20 9.33
C ASN A 106 -7.68 -0.70 9.27
N ASP A 107 -8.82 -0.19 9.70
CA ASP A 107 -10.11 -0.87 9.63
C ASP A 107 -11.00 -0.39 8.46
N MET A 108 -10.47 0.49 7.61
CA MET A 108 -11.24 1.13 6.54
C MET A 108 -10.94 0.55 5.15
N LEU A 109 -9.85 -0.20 4.99
CA LEU A 109 -9.51 -0.85 3.73
C LEU A 109 -10.31 -2.14 3.56
N THR A 110 -10.61 -2.51 2.31
CA THR A 110 -11.36 -3.75 1.99
C THR A 110 -10.55 -4.71 1.11
N GLY A 111 -9.25 -4.43 0.97
CA GLY A 111 -8.35 -5.24 0.17
C GLY A 111 -7.11 -4.47 -0.26
N ASP A 112 -6.05 -5.21 -0.56
CA ASP A 112 -4.83 -4.66 -1.09
C ASP A 112 -5.05 -4.20 -2.52
N ALA A 113 -4.75 -2.93 -2.78
CA ALA A 113 -4.78 -2.36 -4.11
C ALA A 113 -3.35 -2.20 -4.63
N MET A 114 -3.08 -2.76 -5.81
CA MET A 114 -1.79 -2.56 -6.48
C MET A 114 -1.80 -1.19 -7.19
N PRO A 115 -0.70 -0.44 -7.13
CA PRO A 115 -0.53 0.75 -7.97
C PRO A 115 -0.77 0.42 -9.44
N ASP A 116 -1.54 1.24 -10.13
CA ASP A 116 -1.89 1.05 -11.53
C ASP A 116 -1.20 2.06 -12.45
N THR A 117 -0.81 3.21 -11.91
CA THR A 117 -0.25 4.34 -12.66
C THR A 117 1.05 4.80 -12.04
N PHE A 118 2.07 4.99 -12.87
CA PHE A 118 3.41 5.39 -12.43
C PHE A 118 3.88 6.63 -13.20
N GLY A 119 4.46 7.58 -12.48
CA GLY A 119 5.04 8.79 -13.05
C GLY A 119 6.55 8.85 -12.81
N THR A 120 7.28 9.45 -13.75
CA THR A 120 8.73 9.69 -13.63
C THR A 120 9.03 11.17 -13.45
N ALA A 121 10.22 11.50 -12.95
CA ALA A 121 10.66 12.89 -12.80
C ALA A 121 10.74 13.62 -14.16
N SER A 122 11.01 12.88 -15.24
CA SER A 122 10.96 13.38 -16.63
C SER A 122 9.54 13.68 -17.15
N GLY A 123 8.50 13.45 -16.34
CA GLY A 123 7.10 13.73 -16.70
C GLY A 123 6.41 12.66 -17.52
N LYS A 124 7.04 11.49 -17.74
CA LYS A 124 6.41 10.35 -18.41
C LYS A 124 5.46 9.64 -17.45
N VAL A 125 4.36 9.12 -17.99
CA VAL A 125 3.32 8.43 -17.24
C VAL A 125 3.06 7.07 -17.86
N PHE A 126 2.98 6.03 -17.04
CA PHE A 126 2.75 4.66 -17.46
C PHE A 126 1.47 4.11 -16.82
N ASP A 127 0.61 3.48 -17.63
CA ASP A 127 -0.57 2.74 -17.21
C ASP A 127 -0.29 1.24 -17.25
N LEU A 128 -0.14 0.66 -16.08
CA LEU A 128 -0.14 -0.77 -15.90
C LEU A 128 -1.40 -1.19 -15.17
N GLY A 129 -2.55 -0.52 -15.35
CA GLY A 129 -3.82 -0.86 -14.70
C GLY A 129 -4.53 -2.08 -15.30
N PRO A 130 -5.73 -2.44 -14.80
CA PRO A 130 -6.49 -3.62 -15.23
C PRO A 130 -6.70 -3.75 -16.73
N GLU A 131 -6.81 -2.62 -17.43
CA GLU A 131 -7.05 -2.57 -18.88
C GLU A 131 -5.75 -2.61 -19.71
N SER A 132 -4.59 -2.57 -19.06
CA SER A 132 -3.28 -2.59 -19.75
C SER A 132 -2.91 -3.98 -20.30
N GLY A 133 -3.55 -5.04 -19.80
CA GLY A 133 -3.20 -6.42 -20.12
C GLY A 133 -1.85 -6.87 -19.55
N SER A 134 -1.27 -6.11 -18.61
CA SER A 134 -0.01 -6.47 -17.95
C SER A 134 -0.10 -7.84 -17.29
N THR A 135 0.95 -8.64 -17.47
CA THR A 135 1.15 -9.84 -16.66
C THR A 135 1.81 -9.49 -15.33
N LYS A 136 1.83 -10.43 -14.39
CA LYS A 136 2.55 -10.28 -13.12
C LYS A 136 4.06 -10.10 -13.33
N GLY A 137 4.64 -10.82 -14.30
CA GLY A 137 6.06 -10.72 -14.65
C GLY A 137 6.41 -9.33 -15.20
N GLU A 138 5.61 -8.83 -16.14
CA GLU A 138 5.78 -7.49 -16.72
C GLU A 138 5.68 -6.40 -15.65
N TYR A 139 4.70 -6.50 -14.75
CA TYR A 139 4.55 -5.56 -13.64
C TYR A 139 5.76 -5.57 -12.70
N ARG A 140 6.32 -6.75 -12.40
CA ARG A 140 7.51 -6.88 -11.55
C ARG A 140 8.75 -6.29 -12.22
N GLU A 141 9.00 -6.66 -13.48
CA GLU A 141 10.10 -6.12 -14.26
C GLU A 141 10.02 -4.60 -14.45
N PHE A 142 8.82 -4.10 -14.73
CA PHE A 142 8.58 -2.66 -14.88
C PHE A 142 8.92 -1.93 -13.58
N LYS A 143 8.47 -2.43 -12.42
CA LYS A 143 8.80 -1.82 -11.13
C LYS A 143 10.30 -1.80 -10.85
N ARG A 144 11.02 -2.88 -11.19
CA ARG A 144 12.49 -2.92 -11.06
C ARG A 144 13.17 -1.88 -11.94
N TRP A 145 12.74 -1.78 -13.20
CA TRP A 145 13.25 -0.76 -14.10
C TRP A 145 12.96 0.66 -13.59
N LEU A 146 11.70 0.92 -13.19
CA LEU A 146 11.26 2.22 -12.68
C LEU A 146 12.07 2.65 -11.46
N TRP A 147 12.35 1.71 -10.55
CA TRP A 147 13.21 1.95 -9.40
C TRP A 147 14.62 2.38 -9.79
N GLY A 148 15.21 1.72 -10.78
CA GLY A 148 16.55 2.03 -11.27
C GLY A 148 16.67 3.42 -11.91
N VAL A 149 15.58 3.99 -12.40
CA VAL A 149 15.54 5.31 -13.05
C VAL A 149 14.85 6.39 -12.20
N GLN A 150 14.46 6.06 -10.97
CA GLN A 150 13.73 6.98 -10.11
C GLN A 150 14.59 8.21 -9.78
N GLY A 151 14.06 9.40 -10.09
CA GLY A 151 14.75 10.69 -9.86
C GLY A 151 15.65 11.16 -11.01
N ALA A 152 15.82 10.38 -12.07
CA ALA A 152 16.53 10.84 -13.25
C ALA A 152 15.72 11.89 -14.03
N GLU A 153 16.33 13.03 -14.35
CA GLU A 153 15.70 14.13 -15.11
C GLU A 153 15.39 13.72 -16.55
N GLN A 154 16.20 12.81 -17.11
CA GLN A 154 16.01 12.21 -18.42
C GLN A 154 16.13 10.70 -18.30
N ILE A 155 15.20 9.98 -18.92
CA ILE A 155 15.18 8.52 -18.93
C ILE A 155 15.00 8.03 -20.36
N GLU A 156 15.77 7.03 -20.73
CA GLU A 156 15.48 6.21 -21.90
C GLU A 156 14.46 5.15 -21.50
N VAL A 157 13.33 5.10 -22.21
CA VAL A 157 12.27 4.11 -21.96
C VAL A 157 12.53 2.90 -22.86
N PRO A 158 12.80 1.71 -22.30
CA PRO A 158 12.89 0.49 -23.07
C PRO A 158 11.63 0.27 -23.92
N GLU A 159 11.80 -0.19 -25.16
CA GLU A 159 10.71 -0.39 -26.13
C GLU A 159 9.54 -1.20 -25.54
N LYS A 160 9.85 -2.23 -24.75
CA LYS A 160 8.85 -3.08 -24.08
C LYS A 160 7.91 -2.33 -23.13
N TRP A 161 8.29 -1.17 -22.62
CA TRP A 161 7.46 -0.35 -21.71
C TRP A 161 6.68 0.75 -22.44
N LEU A 162 7.00 1.03 -23.70
CA LEU A 162 6.29 2.05 -24.48
C LEU A 162 4.80 1.71 -24.65
N LYS A 163 4.44 0.41 -24.67
CA LYS A 163 3.03 -0.02 -24.72
C LYS A 163 2.21 0.39 -23.49
N PHE A 164 2.87 0.67 -22.37
CA PHE A 164 2.24 1.16 -21.15
C PHE A 164 2.34 2.68 -21.03
N GLU A 165 3.15 3.37 -21.83
CA GLU A 165 3.31 4.83 -21.76
C GLU A 165 2.02 5.53 -22.22
N LYS A 166 1.47 6.40 -21.37
CA LYS A 166 0.36 7.26 -21.78
C LYS A 166 0.90 8.34 -22.71
N PRO A 167 0.21 8.62 -23.83
CA PRO A 167 0.58 9.75 -24.67
C PRO A 167 0.50 11.04 -23.84
N ALA A 168 1.48 11.93 -24.03
CA ALA A 168 1.45 13.25 -23.45
C ALA A 168 0.26 14.02 -24.03
N GLU A 169 -0.88 14.03 -23.34
CA GLU A 169 -2.05 14.77 -23.80
C GLU A 169 -1.71 16.26 -23.87
N GLY A 170 -1.72 16.81 -25.08
CA GLY A 170 -1.69 18.24 -25.31
C GLY A 170 -2.88 18.91 -24.62
N LYS A 171 -2.60 19.56 -23.48
CA LYS A 171 -3.40 20.60 -22.79
C LYS A 171 -4.75 20.94 -23.45
N LYS A 172 -5.83 20.27 -23.06
CA LYS A 172 -7.19 20.84 -22.97
C LYS A 172 -7.95 20.18 -21.81
N ILE A 173 -7.77 20.73 -20.62
CA ILE A 173 -8.65 20.42 -19.48
C ILE A 173 -10.01 21.06 -19.80
N ASN A 174 -10.95 20.23 -20.26
CA ASN A 174 -12.34 20.61 -20.39
C ASN A 174 -12.96 20.56 -18.98
N SER A 175 -13.57 21.65 -18.54
CA SER A 175 -13.99 21.95 -17.15
C SER A 175 -14.99 20.97 -16.52
N ASN A 176 -15.39 19.91 -17.24
CA ASN A 176 -16.25 18.83 -16.75
C ASN A 176 -15.50 17.59 -16.22
N SER A 177 -14.17 17.50 -16.37
CA SER A 177 -13.37 16.38 -15.80
C SER A 177 -12.90 16.63 -14.36
N ILE A 178 -12.92 17.89 -13.89
CA ILE A 178 -12.50 18.27 -12.53
C ILE A 178 -13.45 17.71 -11.46
N LEU A 179 -14.75 17.58 -11.78
CA LEU A 179 -15.74 17.00 -10.85
C LEU A 179 -15.62 15.47 -10.67
N LYS A 180 -14.91 14.75 -11.57
CA LYS A 180 -14.65 13.32 -11.42
C LYS A 180 -13.39 13.03 -10.57
N LEU A 181 -12.45 13.97 -10.50
CA LEU A 181 -11.27 13.89 -9.63
C LEU A 181 -11.59 14.23 -8.16
N GLU A 182 -12.56 15.13 -7.92
CA GLU A 182 -12.98 15.49 -6.55
C GLU A 182 -13.77 14.38 -5.80
N ARG A 183 -14.36 13.41 -6.53
CA ARG A 183 -14.94 12.21 -5.90
C ARG A 183 -13.92 11.11 -5.62
N ARG A 184 -12.77 11.10 -6.32
CA ARG A 184 -11.69 10.12 -6.10
C ARG A 184 -10.70 10.56 -5.02
N ALA A 185 -10.51 11.87 -4.82
CA ALA A 185 -9.70 12.40 -3.73
C ALA A 185 -10.35 12.26 -2.35
N ARG A 186 -11.70 12.18 -2.28
CA ARG A 186 -12.43 11.94 -1.03
C ARG A 186 -12.25 10.55 -0.41
N ASN A 187 -11.69 9.59 -1.16
CA ASN A 187 -11.43 8.22 -0.69
C ASN A 187 -9.95 7.82 -0.74
N ARG A 188 -9.04 8.74 -1.09
CA ARG A 188 -7.59 8.49 -1.00
C ARG A 188 -7.11 8.98 0.35
N SER A 189 -7.04 8.03 1.29
CA SER A 189 -6.23 8.18 2.50
C SER A 189 -4.85 8.72 2.11
N LEU A 190 -4.43 9.78 2.81
CA LEU A 190 -3.08 10.37 2.75
C LEU A 190 -1.95 9.37 3.06
N VAL A 191 -2.30 8.15 3.48
CA VAL A 191 -1.38 6.99 3.61
C VAL A 191 -0.72 6.62 2.27
N ASN A 192 -1.28 7.01 1.12
CA ASN A 192 -0.67 6.78 -0.19
C ASN A 192 0.26 7.92 -0.69
N LEU A 193 0.49 8.95 0.13
CA LEU A 193 1.47 10.02 -0.16
C LEU A 193 2.77 9.89 0.63
N LEU A 194 2.88 8.88 1.49
CA LEU A 194 4.16 8.48 2.05
C LEU A 194 4.92 7.66 0.99
N PRO A 195 6.21 7.96 0.73
CA PRO A 195 7.06 7.07 -0.05
C PRO A 195 6.94 5.65 0.50
N SER A 196 6.90 4.65 -0.39
CA SER A 196 6.75 3.23 -0.05
C SER A 196 7.72 2.72 1.03
N PHE A 197 8.80 3.47 1.32
CA PHE A 197 9.73 3.26 2.43
C PHE A 197 9.17 3.51 3.83
N LEU A 198 8.30 4.51 4.03
CA LEU A 198 7.74 4.79 5.37
C LEU A 198 6.68 3.78 5.79
N ARG A 199 6.30 2.84 4.90
CA ARG A 199 5.40 1.72 5.22
C ARG A 199 6.14 0.47 5.73
N LEU A 200 7.48 0.47 5.71
CA LEU A 200 8.31 -0.68 6.04
C LEU A 200 9.30 -0.45 7.20
N GLU A 201 9.33 0.75 7.79
CA GLU A 201 10.25 1.07 8.90
C GLU A 201 9.53 1.46 10.19
N LEU A 202 8.55 0.64 10.62
CA LEU A 202 8.23 0.57 12.05
C LEU A 202 8.96 -0.67 12.60
N PRO A 203 9.97 -0.49 13.47
CA PRO A 203 10.67 -1.62 14.07
C PRO A 203 9.70 -2.43 14.92
N HIS A 204 9.66 -3.74 14.71
CA HIS A 204 9.04 -4.69 15.65
C HIS A 204 9.77 -4.58 17.00
N PRO A 205 9.08 -4.29 18.12
CA PRO A 205 9.69 -4.45 19.43
C PRO A 205 9.75 -5.94 19.79
N ASN A 206 10.92 -6.36 20.29
CA ASN A 206 11.13 -7.65 20.97
C ASN A 206 10.24 -7.79 22.21
#